data_AF-A0A821QXK4-F1
#
_entry.id   AF-A0A821QXK4-F1
#
_cell.length_a   1.000
_cell.length_b   1.000
_cell.length_c   1.000
_cell.angle_alpha   90.00
_cell.angle_beta   90.00
_cell.angle_gamma   90.00
#
_symmetry.space_group_name_H-M   'P 1'
#
loop_
_entity.id
_entity.type
_entity.pdbx_description
1 polymer ?
#
loop_
_entity_poly.entity_id
_entity_poly.type
_entity_poly.pdbx_seq_one_letter_code
_entity_poly.pdbx_strand_id
1 'polypeptide(L)'
;NKVILSSRERYPISYVGKNPLTMYQLKHFFNTCRIPHKGCDKLVSSFRTVSEDIQTPPTHVVIIRNGHLFTFDLYESKKLLTPPEILRKLEDIV
;
A
#
# COMPACT_ATOMS: atom_id res chain seq x y z
N ASN A 1 20.01 4.57 4.48
CA ASN A 1 19.27 4.88 3.23
C ASN A 1 18.66 3.61 2.66
N LYS A 2 17.50 3.19 3.18
CA LYS A 2 16.72 2.01 2.74
C LYS A 2 15.29 2.47 2.40
N VAL A 3 14.57 1.71 1.56
CA VAL A 3 13.53 2.25 0.66
C VAL A 3 12.20 1.50 0.71
N ILE A 4 11.13 2.30 0.64
CA ILE A 4 9.75 2.09 1.04
C ILE A 4 8.83 1.52 -0.07
N LEU A 5 8.99 0.26 -0.50
CA LEU A 5 7.95 -0.46 -1.28
C LEU A 5 7.48 -1.75 -0.61
N SER A 6 8.33 -2.32 0.24
CA SER A 6 7.89 -3.22 1.30
C SER A 6 8.00 -2.46 2.60
N SER A 7 7.13 -2.74 3.56
CA SER A 7 7.30 -2.25 4.93
C SER A 7 8.69 -2.63 5.50
N ARG A 8 9.35 -3.65 4.93
CA ARG A 8 10.69 -4.14 5.28
C ARG A 8 11.86 -3.46 4.53
N GLU A 9 11.57 -2.43 3.73
CA GLU A 9 12.55 -1.58 3.06
C GLU A 9 13.55 -2.28 2.12
N ARG A 10 13.11 -3.33 1.41
CA ARG A 10 13.99 -4.18 0.57
C ARG A 10 14.11 -3.78 -0.89
N TYR A 11 13.52 -2.67 -1.33
CA TYR A 11 13.52 -2.31 -2.75
C TYR A 11 14.85 -1.66 -3.17
N PRO A 12 15.45 -2.02 -4.32
CA PRO A 12 16.68 -1.41 -4.80
C PRO A 12 16.55 0.10 -5.00
N ILE A 13 17.57 0.87 -4.61
CA ILE A 13 17.63 2.31 -4.93
C ILE A 13 17.73 2.46 -6.45
N SER A 14 16.96 3.40 -7.01
CA SER A 14 17.06 3.76 -8.43
C SER A 14 18.19 4.76 -8.67
N TYR A 15 18.82 4.71 -9.84
CA TYR A 15 19.96 5.56 -10.19
C TYR A 15 19.80 6.18 -11.57
N VAL A 16 20.37 7.37 -11.77
CA VAL A 16 20.69 7.93 -13.09
C VAL A 16 22.20 8.00 -13.20
N GLY A 17 22.78 7.13 -14.04
CA GLY A 17 24.23 6.87 -14.02
C GLY A 17 24.66 6.34 -12.66
N LYS A 18 25.55 7.07 -11.96
CA LYS A 18 26.00 6.74 -10.60
C LYS A 18 25.26 7.52 -9.50
N ASN A 19 24.36 8.44 -9.87
CA ASN A 19 23.67 9.30 -8.91
C ASN A 19 22.41 8.60 -8.39
N PRO A 20 22.27 8.42 -7.06
CA PRO A 20 21.08 7.83 -6.48
C PRO A 20 19.89 8.79 -6.63
N LEU A 21 18.74 8.25 -7.02
CA LEU A 21 17.49 8.97 -7.06
C LEU A 21 16.80 8.94 -5.69
N THR A 22 16.00 9.98 -5.42
CA THR A 22 15.11 9.96 -4.28
C THR A 22 14.07 8.85 -4.44
N MET A 23 13.79 8.16 -3.35
CA MET A 23 12.79 7.09 -3.32
C MET A 23 11.53 7.51 -2.55
N TYR A 24 11.42 8.81 -2.23
CA TYR A 24 10.31 9.36 -1.46
C TYR A 24 8.94 9.12 -2.11
N GLN A 25 8.89 9.14 -3.44
CA GLN A 25 7.65 8.89 -4.20
C GLN A 25 7.01 7.55 -3.85
N LEU A 26 7.81 6.54 -3.51
CA LEU A 26 7.32 5.21 -3.19
C LEU A 26 6.56 5.15 -1.85
N LYS A 27 6.79 6.09 -0.93
CA LYS A 27 5.98 6.24 0.29
C LYS A 27 4.50 6.49 0.00
N HIS A 28 4.19 7.00 -1.19
CA HIS A 28 2.83 7.37 -1.59
C HIS A 28 2.16 6.34 -2.51
N PHE A 29 2.81 5.20 -2.77
CA PHE A 29 2.28 4.20 -3.71
C PHE A 29 1.14 3.38 -3.11
N PHE A 30 1.28 2.96 -1.85
CA PHE A 30 0.26 2.22 -1.10
C PHE A 30 -0.36 3.11 -0.02
N ASN A 31 -1.54 2.73 0.47
CA ASN A 31 -2.23 3.37 1.60
C ASN A 31 -2.31 4.90 1.51
N THR A 32 -2.45 5.42 0.30
CA THR A 32 -2.44 6.86 0.02
C THR A 32 -3.66 7.22 -0.80
N CYS A 33 -4.39 8.24 -0.35
CA CYS A 33 -5.62 8.68 -0.99
C CYS A 33 -5.71 10.21 -0.96
N ARG A 34 -6.30 10.79 -2.01
CA ARG A 34 -6.62 12.21 -2.07
C ARG A 34 -7.97 12.46 -1.40
N ILE A 35 -8.01 13.39 -0.46
CA ILE A 35 -9.23 13.85 0.20
C ILE A 35 -9.60 15.22 -0.37
N PRO A 36 -10.79 15.35 -0.99
CA PRO A 36 -11.28 16.63 -1.47
C PRO A 36 -11.38 17.66 -0.34
N HIS A 37 -10.97 18.89 -0.61
CA HIS A 37 -11.08 19.98 0.36
C HIS A 37 -11.34 21.32 -0.33
N LYS A 38 -11.99 22.25 0.38
CA LYS A 38 -12.28 23.58 -0.19
C LYS A 38 -10.96 24.31 -0.48
N GLY A 39 -10.78 24.76 -1.72
CA GLY A 39 -9.59 25.48 -2.16
C GLY A 39 -8.48 24.57 -2.67
N CYS A 40 -8.01 23.61 -1.86
CA CYS A 40 -6.95 22.67 -2.27
C CYS A 40 -7.11 21.32 -1.58
N ASP A 41 -7.22 20.26 -2.38
CA ASP A 41 -7.28 18.89 -1.89
C ASP A 41 -6.05 18.50 -1.06
N LYS A 42 -6.24 17.54 -0.16
CA LYS A 42 -5.17 17.01 0.68
C LYS A 42 -4.82 15.59 0.28
N LEU A 43 -3.54 15.30 0.06
CA LEU A 43 -3.05 13.93 -0.05
C LEU A 43 -2.79 13.36 1.35
N VAL A 44 -3.43 12.24 1.70
CA VAL A 44 -3.25 11.56 2.98
C VAL A 44 -2.61 10.21 2.75
N SER A 45 -1.56 9.90 3.50
CA SER A 45 -0.85 8.61 3.43
C SER A 45 -0.72 7.99 4.82
N SER A 46 -1.26 6.77 4.93
CA SER A 46 -1.15 5.91 6.11
C SER A 46 -0.09 4.82 5.93
N PHE A 47 0.68 4.86 4.84
CA PHE A 47 1.79 3.94 4.64
C PHE A 47 2.90 4.25 5.65
N ARG A 48 3.45 3.22 6.31
CA ARG A 48 4.65 3.31 7.16
C ARG A 48 5.53 2.10 6.95
N THR A 49 6.85 2.28 7.04
CA THR A 49 7.78 1.15 7.14
C THR A 49 7.78 0.56 8.54
N VAL A 50 8.29 -0.67 8.67
CA VAL A 50 8.52 -1.33 9.99
C VAL A 50 9.53 -0.54 10.83
N SER A 51 10.40 0.24 10.20
CA SER A 51 11.36 1.10 10.89
C SER A 51 10.76 2.43 11.37
N GLU A 52 9.68 2.89 10.74
CA GLU A 52 9.01 4.16 11.07
C GLU A 52 7.96 4.01 12.18
N ASP A 53 7.33 2.83 12.28
CA ASP A 53 6.27 2.60 13.25
C ASP A 53 6.26 1.12 13.72
N ILE A 54 5.94 0.94 15.01
CA ILE A 54 5.70 -0.38 15.61
C ILE A 54 4.31 -0.90 15.19
N GLN A 55 3.37 0.01 14.90
CA GLN A 55 2.03 -0.34 14.46
C GLN A 55 2.03 -0.78 13.00
N THR A 56 1.33 -1.89 12.72
CA THR A 56 1.23 -2.43 11.36
C THR A 56 0.33 -1.52 10.52
N PRO A 57 0.78 -1.05 9.34
CA PRO A 57 -0.05 -0.23 8.46
C PRO A 57 -1.26 -1.02 7.95
N PRO A 58 -2.30 -0.36 7.42
CA PRO A 58 -3.45 -1.06 6.84
C PRO A 58 -3.03 -2.13 5.82
N THR A 59 -3.60 -3.33 5.96
CA THR A 59 -3.30 -4.53 5.15
C THR A 59 -4.44 -4.93 4.21
N HIS A 60 -5.59 -4.28 4.32
CA HIS A 60 -6.75 -4.58 3.50
C HIS A 60 -6.69 -3.88 2.15
N VAL A 61 -7.43 -4.42 1.19
CA VAL A 61 -7.72 -3.79 -0.09
C VAL A 61 -9.19 -3.40 -0.15
N VAL A 62 -9.47 -2.38 -0.97
CA VAL A 62 -10.84 -1.99 -1.32
C VAL A 62 -11.13 -2.52 -2.71
N ILE A 63 -12.20 -3.28 -2.85
CA ILE A 63 -12.72 -3.78 -4.12
C ILE A 63 -13.99 -3.03 -4.45
N ILE A 64 -14.11 -2.56 -5.68
CA ILE A 64 -15.30 -1.88 -6.19
C ILE A 64 -15.97 -2.80 -7.20
N ARG A 65 -17.20 -3.21 -6.93
CA ARG A 65 -18.02 -4.04 -7.82
C ARG A 65 -19.45 -3.52 -7.85
N ASN A 66 -19.97 -3.23 -9.05
CA ASN A 66 -21.36 -2.79 -9.26
C ASN A 66 -21.82 -1.62 -8.36
N GLY A 67 -20.94 -0.66 -8.09
CA GLY A 67 -21.24 0.49 -7.22
C GLY A 67 -21.13 0.22 -5.71
N HIS A 68 -20.79 -1.01 -5.31
CA HIS A 68 -20.56 -1.38 -3.92
C HIS A 68 -19.05 -1.45 -3.61
N LEU A 69 -18.70 -1.11 -2.37
CA LEU A 69 -17.34 -1.21 -1.85
C LEU A 69 -17.25 -2.38 -0.88
N PHE A 70 -16.26 -3.23 -1.10
CA PHE A 70 -15.95 -4.38 -0.26
C PHE A 70 -14.50 -4.27 0.21
N THR A 71 -14.21 -4.88 1.35
CA THR A 71 -12.84 -4.94 1.88
C THR A 71 -12.53 -6.31 2.42
N PHE A 72 -11.29 -6.77 2.18
CA PHE A 72 -10.73 -7.91 2.89
C PHE A 72 -9.23 -7.71 3.11
N ASP A 73 -8.70 -8.31 4.18
CA ASP A 73 -7.28 -8.30 4.47
C ASP A 73 -6.49 -9.19 3.50
N LEU A 74 -5.38 -8.67 2.97
CA LEU A 74 -4.44 -9.46 2.18
C LEU A 74 -3.50 -10.32 3.03
N TYR A 75 -3.52 -10.14 4.35
CA TYR A 75 -2.69 -10.88 5.29
C TYR A 75 -3.54 -11.69 6.26
N GLU A 76 -3.31 -12.99 6.32
CA GLU A 76 -3.91 -13.89 7.30
C GLU A 76 -2.78 -14.55 8.11
N SER A 77 -2.86 -14.48 9.44
CA SER A 77 -1.81 -15.02 10.33
C SER A 77 -0.38 -14.56 9.96
N LYS A 78 -0.23 -13.28 9.59
CA LYS A 78 1.04 -12.64 9.14
C LYS A 78 1.61 -13.18 7.81
N LYS A 79 0.84 -13.97 7.06
CA LYS A 79 1.20 -14.46 5.72
C LYS A 79 0.35 -13.75 4.67
N LEU A 80 0.97 -13.35 3.57
CA LEU A 80 0.24 -12.81 2.42
C LEU A 80 -0.60 -13.92 1.79
N LEU A 81 -1.85 -13.61 1.46
CA LEU A 81 -2.71 -14.51 0.71
C LEU A 81 -2.08 -14.85 -0.65
N THR A 82 -2.20 -16.11 -1.03
CA THR A 82 -1.81 -16.64 -2.33
C THR A 82 -2.83 -16.25 -3.41
N PRO A 83 -2.47 -16.29 -4.70
CA PRO A 83 -3.41 -15.97 -5.76
C PRO A 83 -4.72 -16.78 -5.71
N PRO A 84 -4.72 -18.11 -5.43
CA PRO A 84 -5.97 -18.86 -5.24
C PRO A 84 -6.79 -18.43 -4.02
N GLU A 85 -6.15 -18.02 -2.92
CA GLU A 85 -6.84 -17.48 -1.75
C GLU A 85 -7.50 -16.14 -2.05
N ILE A 86 -6.81 -15.26 -2.76
CA ILE A 86 -7.36 -13.98 -3.22
C ILE A 86 -8.53 -14.23 -4.18
N LEU A 87 -8.40 -15.16 -5.13
CA LEU A 87 -9.47 -15.49 -6.06
C LEU A 87 -10.74 -15.92 -5.31
N ARG A 88 -10.62 -16.81 -4.31
CA ARG A 88 -11.77 -17.20 -3.48
C ARG A 88 -12.43 -16.01 -2.78
N LYS A 89 -11.63 -15.10 -2.20
CA LYS A 89 -12.17 -13.86 -1.60
C LYS A 89 -12.88 -12.97 -2.61
N LEU A 90 -12.43 -12.93 -3.86
CA LEU A 90 -13.07 -12.18 -4.94
C LEU A 90 -14.34 -12.86 -5.44
N GLU A 91 -14.39 -14.19 -5.48
CA GLU A 91 -15.58 -14.98 -5.83
C GLU A 91 -16.72 -14.78 -4.82
N ASP A 92 -16.39 -14.58 -3.54
CA ASP A 92 -17.37 -14.27 -2.48
C ASP A 92 -17.99 -12.86 -2.62
N ILE A 93 -17.37 -11.96 -3.38
CA ILE A 93 -17.88 -10.60 -3.62
C ILE A 93 -18.85 -10.67 -4.79
N VAL A 94 -20.14 -10.88 -4.54
CA VAL A 94 -21.24 -11.00 -5.54
C VAL A 94 -21.63 -9.68 -6.19
#